data_AF-A0A922LKM0-F1
#
_entry.id   AF-A0A922LKM0-F1
#
_cell.length_a   1.000
_cell.length_b   1.000
_cell.length_c   1.000
_cell.angle_alpha   90.00
_cell.angle_beta   90.00
_cell.angle_gamma   90.00
#
_symmetry.space_group_name_H-M   'P 1'
#
loop_
_entity.id
_entity.type
_entity.pdbx_description
1 polymer ?
#
loop_
_entity_poly.entity_id
_entity_poly.type
_entity_poly.pdbx_seq_one_letter_code
_entity_poly.pdbx_strand_id
1 'polypeptide(L)'
;MHNMPHGILDILSPLLEVRETVEGVDFRKSIFIFLSNAGGNYINRRTYEHLVGGKKREDLRYTDVDRFLAKSAFNNEGGLQYSELITKHLITAVIPFLPLQPTHVRKCVQDAAKRRNVTFSEDMVQFVLDELEWSPEGSKFFSVSGCKRVYEKVGFYLQQL
;
A
#
# COMPACT_ATOMS: atom_id res chain seq x y z
N MET A 1 4.04 10.39 0.63
CA MET A 1 5.44 10.86 0.45
C MET A 1 5.77 11.44 -0.93
N HIS A 2 5.17 10.97 -2.04
CA HIS A 2 5.52 11.44 -3.39
C HIS A 2 5.15 12.91 -3.68
N ASN A 3 4.16 13.47 -2.96
CA ASN A 3 3.74 14.88 -3.09
C ASN A 3 4.48 15.81 -2.11
N MET A 4 5.42 15.29 -1.32
CA MET A 4 6.18 16.08 -0.38
C MET A 4 7.46 16.60 -1.03
N PRO A 5 7.80 17.89 -0.87
CA PRO A 5 9.06 18.44 -1.37
C PRO A 5 10.26 17.68 -0.81
N HIS A 6 11.33 17.61 -1.59
CA HIS A 6 12.61 17.09 -1.12
C HIS A 6 13.08 17.85 0.13
N GLY A 7 13.63 17.13 1.11
CA GLY A 7 14.18 17.70 2.36
C GLY A 7 13.15 18.10 3.42
N ILE A 8 11.83 18.12 3.11
CA ILE A 8 10.82 18.53 4.11
C ILE A 8 10.80 17.59 5.32
N LEU A 9 11.17 16.32 5.15
CA LEU A 9 11.16 15.33 6.22
C LEU A 9 12.34 15.48 7.18
N ASP A 10 13.38 16.20 6.79
CA ASP A 10 14.60 16.35 7.61
C ASP A 10 14.31 17.16 8.88
N ILE A 11 13.24 17.96 8.87
CA ILE A 11 12.74 18.65 10.06
C ILE A 11 12.29 17.67 11.17
N LEU A 12 11.94 16.43 10.80
CA LEU A 12 11.50 15.41 11.76
C LEU A 12 12.68 14.64 12.36
N SER A 13 13.87 14.70 11.75
CA SER A 13 15.03 13.93 12.22
C SER A 13 15.35 14.14 13.70
N PRO A 14 15.37 15.38 14.24
CA PRO A 14 15.66 15.58 15.66
C PRO A 14 14.65 14.89 16.59
N LEU A 15 13.41 14.72 16.14
CA LEU A 15 12.33 14.09 16.90
C LEU A 15 12.41 12.55 16.87
N LEU A 16 12.99 12.01 15.80
CA LEU A 16 13.11 10.57 15.54
C LEU A 16 14.46 9.99 15.99
N GLU A 17 15.47 10.85 16.16
CA GLU A 17 16.73 10.48 16.81
C GLU A 17 16.52 10.17 18.30
N VAL A 18 17.33 9.25 18.84
CA VAL A 18 17.30 8.89 20.26
C VAL A 18 17.90 10.02 21.10
N ARG A 19 17.09 11.05 21.35
CA ARG A 19 17.40 12.20 22.22
C ARG A 19 16.48 12.18 23.43
N GLU A 20 16.98 12.60 24.60
CA GLU A 20 16.16 12.64 25.82
C GLU A 20 15.03 13.68 25.71
N THR A 21 15.36 14.86 25.17
CA THR A 21 14.40 15.93 24.92
C THR A 21 14.78 16.74 23.68
N VAL A 22 13.78 17.26 22.97
CA VAL A 22 13.93 18.31 21.96
C VAL A 22 13.14 19.51 22.45
N GLU A 23 13.79 20.65 22.65
CA GLU A 23 13.17 21.86 23.24
C GLU A 23 12.41 21.57 24.56
N GLY A 24 12.98 20.70 25.41
CA GLY A 24 12.39 20.31 26.70
C GLY A 24 11.26 19.27 26.63
N VAL A 25 10.94 18.73 25.44
CA VAL A 25 9.88 17.73 25.24
C VAL A 25 10.47 16.37 24.88
N ASP A 26 10.02 15.30 25.55
CA ASP A 26 10.43 13.91 25.30
C ASP A 26 9.52 13.25 24.23
N PHE A 27 10.08 12.95 23.06
CA PHE A 27 9.39 12.32 21.92
C PHE A 27 9.55 10.80 21.86
N ARG A 28 10.27 10.16 22.80
CA ARG A 28 10.56 8.72 22.76
C ARG A 28 9.34 7.82 22.91
N LYS A 29 8.21 8.38 23.36
CA LYS A 29 6.91 7.70 23.45
C LYS A 29 5.98 7.98 22.27
N SER A 30 6.41 8.79 21.30
CA SER A 30 5.64 9.12 20.10
C SER A 30 5.78 8.03 19.04
N ILE A 31 4.75 7.88 18.19
CA ILE A 31 4.76 6.96 17.05
C ILE A 31 4.63 7.78 15.77
N PHE A 32 5.54 7.55 14.82
CA PHE A 32 5.52 8.19 13.51
C PHE A 32 5.24 7.13 12.43
N ILE A 33 4.19 7.35 11.63
CA ILE A 33 3.78 6.44 10.56
C ILE A 33 3.86 7.17 9.23
N PHE A 34 4.71 6.68 8.33
CA PHE A 34 4.89 7.23 7.00
C PHE A 34 4.22 6.33 5.95
N LEU A 35 3.35 6.92 5.13
CA LEU A 35 2.63 6.22 4.05
C LEU A 35 3.17 6.62 2.68
N SER A 36 3.69 5.64 1.94
CA SER A 36 4.27 5.84 0.61
C SER A 36 3.86 4.73 -0.37
N ASN A 37 3.75 5.11 -1.65
CA ASN A 37 3.64 4.15 -2.76
C ASN A 37 5.02 3.83 -3.37
N ALA A 38 6.10 4.42 -2.85
CA ALA A 38 7.46 4.18 -3.33
C ALA A 38 7.79 2.68 -3.23
N GLY A 39 8.43 2.13 -4.27
CA GLY A 39 8.69 0.70 -4.37
C GLY A 39 7.49 -0.17 -4.76
N GLY A 40 6.29 0.41 -4.96
CA GLY A 40 5.08 -0.33 -5.33
C GLY A 40 5.25 -1.19 -6.59
N ASN A 41 5.89 -0.68 -7.64
CA ASN A 41 6.17 -1.44 -8.86
C ASN A 41 7.05 -2.66 -8.61
N TYR A 42 8.05 -2.53 -7.73
CA TYR A 42 8.92 -3.64 -7.34
C TYR A 42 8.15 -4.69 -6.55
N ILE A 43 7.36 -4.27 -5.55
CA ILE A 43 6.49 -5.15 -4.76
C ILE A 43 5.55 -5.93 -5.69
N ASN A 44 4.88 -5.24 -6.60
CA ASN A 44 3.93 -5.85 -7.54
C ASN A 44 4.61 -6.89 -8.42
N ARG A 45 5.78 -6.57 -9.00
CA ARG A 45 6.56 -7.50 -9.82
C ARG A 45 6.98 -8.74 -9.02
N ARG A 46 7.54 -8.56 -7.83
CA ARG A 46 7.98 -9.69 -6.99
C ARG A 46 6.81 -10.58 -6.56
N THR A 47 5.68 -9.97 -6.23
CA THR A 47 4.45 -10.71 -5.91
C THR A 47 3.95 -11.50 -7.12
N TYR A 48 3.98 -10.90 -8.32
CA TYR A 48 3.60 -11.57 -9.56
C TYR A 48 4.50 -12.78 -9.85
N GLU A 49 5.82 -12.58 -9.86
CA GLU A 49 6.82 -13.64 -10.09
C GLU A 49 6.64 -14.81 -9.11
N HIS A 50 6.40 -14.50 -7.83
CA HIS A 50 6.18 -15.51 -6.78
C HIS A 50 4.94 -16.35 -7.04
N LEU A 51 3.83 -15.71 -7.41
CA LEU A 51 2.56 -16.40 -7.66
C LEU A 51 2.57 -17.21 -8.97
N VAL A 52 3.15 -16.67 -10.05
CA VAL A 52 3.28 -17.37 -11.33
C VAL A 52 4.25 -18.56 -11.22
N GLY A 53 5.20 -18.49 -10.28
CA GLY A 53 6.03 -19.63 -9.88
C GLY A 53 5.30 -20.74 -9.11
N GLY A 54 3.98 -20.65 -8.95
CA GLY A 54 3.15 -21.67 -8.31
C GLY A 54 3.16 -21.66 -6.77
N LYS A 55 3.76 -20.63 -6.16
CA LYS A 55 3.82 -20.51 -4.70
C LYS A 55 2.58 -19.79 -4.17
N LYS A 56 2.21 -20.05 -2.91
CA LYS A 56 1.10 -19.34 -2.28
C LYS A 56 1.53 -17.92 -1.92
N ARG A 57 0.58 -16.98 -1.96
CA ARG A 57 0.81 -15.59 -1.58
C ARG A 57 1.37 -15.48 -0.15
N GLU A 58 0.85 -16.30 0.75
CA GLU A 58 1.17 -16.33 2.18
C GLU A 58 2.60 -16.82 2.46
N ASP A 59 3.23 -17.50 1.49
CA ASP A 59 4.61 -17.98 1.61
C ASP A 59 5.64 -16.89 1.28
N LEU A 60 5.21 -15.71 0.81
CA LEU A 60 6.09 -14.59 0.48
C LEU A 60 6.67 -13.99 1.77
N ARG A 61 7.99 -14.05 1.94
CA ARG A 61 8.66 -13.56 3.15
C ARG A 61 9.06 -12.10 3.01
N TYR A 62 9.21 -11.44 4.16
CA TYR A 62 9.73 -10.07 4.22
C TYR A 62 11.04 -9.92 3.44
N THR A 63 11.97 -10.86 3.62
CA THR A 63 13.28 -10.88 2.94
C THR A 63 13.19 -10.94 1.41
N ASP A 64 12.09 -11.45 0.86
CA ASP A 64 11.90 -11.56 -0.59
C ASP A 64 11.59 -10.20 -1.23
N VAL A 65 11.11 -9.25 -0.42
CA VAL A 65 10.68 -7.90 -0.81
C VAL A 65 11.63 -6.82 -0.25
N ASP A 66 12.16 -7.01 0.95
CA ASP A 66 12.85 -5.98 1.74
C ASP A 66 14.19 -5.49 1.19
N ARG A 67 15.02 -6.39 0.65
CA ARG A 67 16.42 -6.07 0.27
C ARG A 67 16.55 -4.88 -0.70
N PHE A 68 15.48 -4.53 -1.41
CA PHE A 68 15.42 -3.41 -2.33
C PHE A 68 14.48 -2.29 -1.91
N LEU A 69 13.60 -2.47 -0.93
CA LEU A 69 12.59 -1.46 -0.58
C LEU A 69 13.21 -0.21 0.03
N ALA A 70 14.19 -0.38 0.92
CA ALA A 70 14.96 0.76 1.43
C ALA A 70 15.57 1.53 0.25
N LYS A 71 16.36 0.86 -0.61
CA LYS A 71 17.00 1.43 -1.82
C LYS A 71 16.02 2.08 -2.81
N SER A 72 14.86 1.47 -3.03
CA SER A 72 13.83 2.06 -3.90
C SER A 72 13.17 3.28 -3.26
N ALA A 73 13.03 3.35 -1.93
CA ALA A 73 12.58 4.55 -1.25
C ALA A 73 13.61 5.69 -1.34
N PHE A 74 14.91 5.39 -1.36
CA PHE A 74 15.97 6.38 -1.61
C PHE A 74 15.93 6.96 -3.03
N ASN A 75 15.62 6.13 -4.03
CA ASN A 75 15.80 6.49 -5.45
C ASN A 75 14.53 7.06 -6.12
N ASN A 76 13.37 7.00 -5.46
CA ASN A 76 12.14 7.59 -6.02
C ASN A 76 12.04 9.06 -5.61
N GLU A 77 11.67 9.92 -6.56
CA GLU A 77 11.42 11.33 -6.30
C GLU A 77 10.33 11.54 -5.24
N GLY A 78 10.54 12.52 -4.36
CA GLY A 78 9.62 12.90 -3.29
C GLY A 78 10.32 13.05 -1.94
N GLY A 79 9.54 13.26 -0.88
CA GLY A 79 10.09 13.69 0.42
C GLY A 79 11.06 12.72 1.09
N LEU A 80 11.05 11.42 0.74
CA LEU A 80 11.99 10.43 1.28
C LEU A 80 13.32 10.37 0.52
N GLN A 81 13.36 10.91 -0.70
CA GLN A 81 14.54 10.91 -1.54
C GLN A 81 15.67 11.63 -0.79
N TYR A 82 16.77 10.91 -0.53
CA TYR A 82 17.92 11.40 0.24
C TYR A 82 17.65 12.01 1.62
N SER A 83 16.44 11.83 2.17
CA SER A 83 16.09 12.40 3.48
C SER A 83 16.98 11.86 4.60
N GLU A 84 17.20 12.69 5.60
CA GLU A 84 17.91 12.34 6.83
C GLU A 84 17.28 11.14 7.55
N LEU A 85 15.96 10.97 7.44
CA LEU A 85 15.26 9.79 8.00
C LEU A 85 15.83 8.48 7.48
N ILE A 86 16.23 8.47 6.22
CA ILE A 86 16.75 7.29 5.56
C ILE A 86 18.28 7.24 5.74
N THR A 87 19.01 8.34 5.51
CA THR A 87 20.48 8.35 5.59
C THR A 87 21.01 8.14 7.00
N LYS A 88 20.26 8.53 8.03
CA LYS A 88 20.56 8.27 9.45
C LYS A 88 19.90 6.99 10.00
N HIS A 89 19.27 6.18 9.15
CA HIS A 89 18.60 4.93 9.55
C HIS A 89 17.54 5.10 10.66
N LEU A 90 16.76 6.19 10.62
CA LEU A 90 15.74 6.49 11.65
C LEU A 90 14.44 5.70 11.46
N ILE A 91 14.28 4.99 10.34
CA ILE A 91 13.13 4.11 10.10
C ILE A 91 13.37 2.76 10.77
N THR A 92 12.57 2.42 11.77
CA THR A 92 12.67 1.15 12.50
C THR A 92 12.12 -0.04 11.73
N ALA A 93 11.08 0.15 10.94
CA ALA A 93 10.44 -0.91 10.17
C ALA A 93 9.84 -0.38 8.88
N VAL A 94 9.97 -1.16 7.81
CA VAL A 94 9.27 -0.95 6.54
C VAL A 94 8.21 -2.04 6.41
N ILE A 95 6.95 -1.68 6.15
CA ILE A 95 5.85 -2.64 6.07
C ILE A 95 5.32 -2.63 4.62
N PRO A 96 5.64 -3.63 3.79
CA PRO A 96 5.15 -3.68 2.42
C PRO A 96 3.67 -4.09 2.36
N PHE A 97 2.91 -3.40 1.52
CA PHE A 97 1.53 -3.75 1.20
C PHE A 97 1.49 -4.39 -0.19
N LEU A 98 1.08 -5.66 -0.23
CA LEU A 98 1.02 -6.44 -1.47
C LEU A 98 -0.23 -6.10 -2.30
N PRO A 99 -0.18 -6.18 -3.65
CA PRO A 99 -1.32 -5.89 -4.50
C PRO A 99 -2.49 -6.85 -4.28
N LEU A 100 -3.72 -6.40 -4.51
CA LEU A 100 -4.94 -7.17 -4.22
C LEU A 100 -5.41 -8.01 -5.42
N GLN A 101 -5.60 -9.31 -5.19
CA GLN A 101 -6.19 -10.25 -6.15
C GLN A 101 -7.74 -10.23 -6.12
N PRO A 102 -8.44 -10.83 -7.09
CA PRO A 102 -9.91 -10.88 -7.13
C PRO A 102 -10.58 -11.36 -5.84
N THR A 103 -9.99 -12.36 -5.19
CA THR A 103 -10.46 -12.89 -3.90
C THR A 103 -10.47 -11.84 -2.79
N HIS A 104 -9.55 -10.88 -2.80
CA HIS A 104 -9.52 -9.76 -1.87
C HIS A 104 -10.56 -8.71 -2.24
N VAL A 105 -10.72 -8.41 -3.54
CA VAL A 105 -11.75 -7.47 -4.03
C VAL A 105 -13.15 -7.96 -3.66
N ARG A 106 -13.43 -9.26 -3.78
CA ARG A 106 -14.68 -9.87 -3.31
C ARG A 106 -14.98 -9.55 -1.83
N LYS A 107 -13.98 -9.63 -0.95
CA LYS A 107 -14.12 -9.26 0.47
C LYS A 107 -14.42 -7.76 0.64
N CYS A 108 -13.83 -6.91 -0.19
CA CYS A 108 -14.15 -5.48 -0.20
C CYS A 108 -15.57 -5.20 -0.71
N VAL A 109 -16.07 -5.97 -1.68
CA VAL A 109 -17.47 -5.89 -2.13
C VAL A 109 -18.42 -6.30 -0.99
N GLN A 110 -18.09 -7.38 -0.28
CA GLN A 110 -18.87 -7.82 0.89
C GLN A 110 -18.92 -6.75 1.99
N ASP A 111 -17.80 -6.11 2.30
CA ASP A 111 -17.75 -4.99 3.26
C ASP A 111 -18.54 -3.77 2.75
N ALA A 112 -18.42 -3.42 1.46
CA ALA A 112 -19.18 -2.32 0.86
C ALA A 112 -20.70 -2.56 0.89
N ALA A 113 -21.15 -3.78 0.59
CA ALA A 113 -22.55 -4.18 0.67
C ALA A 113 -23.07 -4.04 2.12
N LYS A 114 -22.29 -4.52 3.10
CA LYS A 114 -22.62 -4.38 4.52
C LYS A 114 -22.74 -2.91 4.95
N ARG A 115 -21.80 -2.05 4.56
CA ARG A 115 -21.83 -0.62 4.88
C ARG A 115 -22.99 0.12 4.23
N ARG A 116 -23.45 -0.35 3.06
CA ARG A 116 -24.63 0.18 2.36
C ARG A 116 -25.95 -0.44 2.82
N ASN A 117 -25.91 -1.41 3.74
CA ASN A 117 -27.08 -2.15 4.21
C ASN A 117 -27.88 -2.83 3.07
N VAL A 118 -27.15 -3.42 2.10
CA VAL A 118 -27.74 -4.18 0.99
C VAL A 118 -27.31 -5.64 1.03
N THR A 119 -28.09 -6.51 0.40
CA THR A 119 -27.76 -7.92 0.26
C THR A 119 -26.54 -8.08 -0.65
N PHE A 120 -25.52 -8.77 -0.16
CA PHE A 120 -24.38 -9.19 -0.96
C PHE A 120 -24.82 -10.24 -1.99
N SER A 121 -24.42 -10.07 -3.25
CA SER A 121 -24.68 -11.03 -4.33
C SER A 121 -23.43 -11.31 -5.16
N GLU A 122 -23.38 -12.48 -5.79
CA GLU A 122 -22.29 -12.82 -6.72
C GLU A 122 -22.31 -11.95 -7.98
N ASP A 123 -23.49 -11.54 -8.44
CA ASP A 123 -23.64 -10.64 -9.58
C ASP A 123 -23.02 -9.26 -9.29
N MET A 124 -23.17 -8.76 -8.06
CA MET A 124 -22.52 -7.53 -7.61
C MET A 124 -21.00 -7.69 -7.61
N VAL A 125 -20.48 -8.83 -7.17
CA VAL A 125 -19.03 -9.12 -7.22
C VAL A 125 -18.56 -9.13 -8.66
N GLN A 126 -19.24 -9.85 -9.53
CA GLN A 126 -18.87 -9.99 -10.93
C GLN A 126 -18.87 -8.63 -11.64
N PHE A 127 -19.92 -7.83 -11.45
CA PHE A 127 -20.01 -6.46 -11.95
C PHE A 127 -18.80 -5.62 -11.51
N VAL A 128 -18.48 -5.63 -10.21
CA VAL A 128 -17.33 -4.86 -9.70
C VAL A 128 -16.01 -5.39 -10.28
N LEU A 129 -15.83 -6.70 -10.41
CA LEU A 129 -14.62 -7.28 -10.98
C LEU A 129 -14.45 -6.91 -12.46
N ASP A 130 -15.54 -6.79 -13.21
CA ASP A 130 -15.52 -6.40 -14.63
C ASP A 130 -15.25 -4.90 -14.81
N GLU A 131 -15.69 -4.08 -13.87
CA GLU A 131 -15.57 -2.62 -13.91
C GLU A 131 -14.24 -2.06 -13.39
N LEU A 132 -13.39 -2.90 -12.79
CA LEU A 132 -12.08 -2.51 -12.29
C LEU A 132 -10.99 -2.72 -13.33
N GLU A 133 -9.96 -1.89 -13.24
CA GLU A 133 -8.72 -2.06 -13.98
C GLU A 133 -7.81 -3.07 -13.28
N TRP A 134 -7.13 -3.88 -14.09
CA TRP A 134 -6.28 -4.97 -13.64
C TRP A 134 -4.89 -4.89 -14.25
N SER A 135 -3.90 -5.39 -13.51
CA SER A 135 -2.50 -5.49 -13.93
C SER A 135 -1.99 -6.92 -13.73
N PRO A 136 -1.28 -7.50 -14.70
CA PRO A 136 -1.01 -6.97 -16.06
C PRO A 136 -2.29 -6.71 -16.88
N GLU A 137 -2.21 -5.80 -17.85
CA GLU A 137 -3.34 -5.46 -18.73
C GLU A 137 -3.90 -6.72 -19.42
N GLY A 138 -5.23 -6.80 -19.56
CA GLY A 138 -5.91 -7.97 -20.13
C GLY A 138 -5.94 -9.20 -19.21
N SER A 139 -5.33 -9.14 -18.02
CA SER A 139 -5.47 -10.19 -16.98
C SER A 139 -6.47 -9.75 -15.90
N LYS A 140 -6.88 -10.65 -15.01
CA LYS A 140 -7.54 -10.31 -13.73
C LYS A 140 -6.66 -10.68 -12.54
N PHE A 141 -5.38 -10.33 -12.61
CA PHE A 141 -4.40 -10.77 -11.61
C PHE A 141 -4.39 -9.86 -10.38
N PHE A 142 -4.07 -8.59 -10.54
CA PHE A 142 -4.06 -7.59 -9.48
C PHE A 142 -4.91 -6.37 -9.81
N SER A 143 -5.72 -5.91 -8.87
CA SER A 143 -6.48 -4.67 -9.06
C SER A 143 -5.54 -3.46 -8.99
N VAL A 144 -5.55 -2.62 -10.03
CA VAL A 144 -4.72 -1.41 -10.11
C VAL A 144 -5.06 -0.43 -8.98
N SER A 145 -6.34 -0.28 -8.66
CA SER A 145 -6.82 0.63 -7.62
C SER A 145 -6.97 -0.04 -6.24
N GLY A 146 -6.66 -1.33 -6.12
CA GLY A 146 -7.01 -2.13 -4.95
C GLY A 146 -8.52 -2.05 -4.67
N CYS A 147 -8.90 -1.70 -3.45
CA CYS A 147 -10.31 -1.56 -3.08
C CYS A 147 -10.85 -0.12 -3.12
N LYS A 148 -10.05 0.86 -3.57
CA LYS A 148 -10.42 2.29 -3.51
C LYS A 148 -11.74 2.60 -4.23
N ARG A 149 -11.96 1.98 -5.38
CA ARG A 149 -13.14 2.23 -6.24
C ARG A 149 -14.31 1.29 -5.97
N VAL A 150 -14.13 0.26 -5.14
CA VAL A 150 -15.14 -0.79 -4.94
C VAL A 150 -16.44 -0.23 -4.38
N TYR A 151 -16.38 0.68 -3.40
CA TYR A 151 -17.56 1.25 -2.78
C TYR A 151 -18.43 2.06 -3.75
N GLU A 152 -17.78 2.77 -4.68
CA GLU A 152 -18.42 3.53 -5.76
C GLU A 152 -19.07 2.58 -6.78
N LYS A 153 -18.33 1.55 -7.23
CA LYS A 153 -18.82 0.55 -8.20
C LYS A 153 -20.00 -0.26 -7.68
N VAL A 154 -20.02 -0.62 -6.39
CA VAL A 154 -21.21 -1.21 -5.75
C VAL A 154 -22.40 -0.25 -5.80
N GLY A 155 -22.16 1.05 -5.61
CA GLY A 155 -23.20 2.08 -5.77
C GLY A 155 -23.79 2.11 -7.17
N PHE A 156 -22.97 2.02 -8.21
CA PHE A 156 -23.44 1.98 -9.60
C PHE A 156 -24.23 0.72 -9.93
N TYR A 157 -23.80 -0.45 -9.44
CA TYR A 157 -24.57 -1.69 -9.61
C TYR A 157 -26.00 -1.55 -9.08
N LEU A 158 -26.16 -0.97 -7.89
CA LEU A 158 -27.47 -0.80 -7.26
C LEU A 158 -28.38 0.19 -8.00
N GLN A 159 -27.83 1.09 -8.83
CA GLN A 159 -28.62 2.02 -9.65
C GLN A 159 -29.14 1.39 -10.95
N GLN A 160 -28.64 0.19 -11.30
CA GLN A 160 -29.05 -0.55 -12.50
C GLN A 160 -30.14 -1.59 -12.21
N LEU A 161 -30.48 -1.79 -10.93
CA LEU A 161 -31.58 -2.64 -10.45
C LEU A 161 -32.89 -1.85 -10.42
#